data_AF-A0A945DW64-F1
#
_entry.id   AF-A0A945DW64-F1
#
_cell.length_a   1.000
_cell.length_b   1.000
_cell.length_c   1.000
_cell.angle_alpha   90.00
_cell.angle_beta   90.00
_cell.angle_gamma   90.00
#
_symmetry.space_group_name_H-M   'P 1'
#
loop_
_entity.id
_entity.type
_entity.pdbx_description
1 polymer ?
#
loop_
_entity_poly.entity_id
_entity_poly.type
_entity_poly.pdbx_seq_one_letter_code
_entity_poly.pdbx_strand_id
1 'polypeptide(L)'
;MQIKVNRLLLTAAVLASQGGLAEAELSFEKQVQPVLASACLSCHGEKNDKGELRLHTHKGLLEGSEYGKVVVPGKPEKSSLYTSTVLPPDDDDIMPPKGEPLTSDQANVLKEWIAAGAKWPEGLVIKQVRRIDFVKDIKPILESSCVSCHREGHDKGDLRLDERQYAFEVGEYGAA
;
A
#
# COMPACT_ATOMS: atom_id res chain seq x y z
N MET A 1 37.65 57.78 42.79
CA MET A 1 37.04 57.86 41.44
C MET A 1 37.60 56.71 40.63
N GLN A 2 36.87 55.59 40.52
CA GLN A 2 37.33 54.35 39.88
C GLN A 2 36.44 54.00 38.69
N ILE A 3 37.09 53.60 37.61
CA ILE A 3 36.54 53.48 36.26
C ILE A 3 35.95 52.08 36.07
N LYS A 4 34.76 52.04 35.44
CA LYS A 4 33.99 50.85 35.07
C LYS A 4 34.77 49.92 34.14
N VAL A 5 34.69 48.61 34.36
CA VAL A 5 34.88 47.61 33.29
C VAL A 5 33.81 46.53 33.43
N ASN A 6 32.82 46.56 32.54
CA ASN A 6 31.73 45.60 32.45
C ASN A 6 32.20 44.42 31.59
N ARG A 7 32.42 43.24 32.20
CA ARG A 7 32.79 42.03 31.48
C ARG A 7 31.54 41.43 30.82
N LEU A 8 31.41 41.67 29.53
CA LEU A 8 30.42 41.02 28.67
C LEU A 8 30.91 39.59 28.37
N LEU A 9 30.28 38.58 28.96
CA LEU A 9 30.46 37.19 28.56
C LEU A 9 29.46 36.90 27.42
N LEU A 10 29.96 36.68 26.20
CA LEU A 10 29.17 36.17 25.08
C LEU A 10 29.00 34.65 25.25
N THR A 11 27.79 34.19 25.54
CA THR A 11 27.40 32.79 25.38
C THR A 11 26.77 32.60 23.99
N ALA A 12 27.50 31.93 23.10
CA ALA A 12 26.97 31.53 21.79
C ALA A 12 26.04 30.32 21.98
N ALA A 13 24.73 30.53 21.84
CA ALA A 13 23.75 29.45 21.78
C ALA A 13 23.74 28.85 20.37
N VAL A 14 24.26 27.63 20.23
CA VAL A 14 24.15 26.84 19.00
C VAL A 14 22.71 26.34 18.91
N LEU A 15 21.89 26.95 18.04
CA LEU A 15 20.60 26.39 17.64
C LEU A 15 20.86 25.16 16.76
N ALA A 16 20.71 23.97 17.34
CA ALA A 16 20.60 22.74 16.58
C ALA A 16 19.25 22.76 15.82
N SER A 17 19.30 23.06 14.52
CA SER A 17 18.16 22.91 13.63
C SER A 17 17.92 21.41 13.43
N GLN A 18 16.96 20.86 14.17
CA GLN A 18 16.46 19.51 13.91
C GLN A 18 15.62 19.55 12.65
N GLY A 19 16.28 19.29 11.51
CA GLY A 19 15.60 18.90 10.28
C GLY A 19 14.99 17.53 10.50
N GLY A 20 13.76 17.49 11.01
CA GLY A 20 12.95 16.28 10.99
C GLY A 20 12.71 15.92 9.53
N LEU A 21 13.30 14.81 9.08
CA LEU A 21 12.82 14.10 7.90
C LEU A 21 11.35 13.80 8.18
N ALA A 22 10.45 14.45 7.45
CA ALA A 22 9.06 14.05 7.46
C ALA A 22 9.02 12.67 6.80
N GLU A 23 8.98 11.61 7.62
CA GLU A 23 8.61 10.27 7.18
C GLU A 23 7.33 10.43 6.35
N ALA A 24 7.36 10.05 5.07
CA ALA A 24 6.19 10.19 4.21
C ALA A 24 5.02 9.46 4.87
N GLU A 25 3.99 10.21 5.27
CA GLU A 25 2.86 9.64 6.01
C GLU A 25 2.12 8.64 5.11
N LEU A 26 2.12 7.38 5.52
CA LEU A 26 1.47 6.29 4.81
C LEU A 26 -0.04 6.59 4.67
N SER A 27 -0.51 6.68 3.43
CA SER A 27 -1.92 6.98 3.13
C SER A 27 -2.74 5.70 3.11
N PHE A 28 -3.77 5.64 3.97
CA PHE A 28 -4.67 4.49 4.03
C PHE A 28 -5.34 4.24 2.68
N GLU A 29 -5.93 5.26 2.07
CA GLU A 29 -6.73 5.15 0.85
C GLU A 29 -5.89 4.77 -0.37
N LYS A 30 -4.65 5.28 -0.45
CA LYS A 30 -3.76 5.05 -1.59
C LYS A 30 -2.95 3.76 -1.48
N GLN A 31 -2.59 3.35 -0.27
CA GLN A 31 -1.65 2.24 -0.06
C GLN A 31 -2.29 1.04 0.63
N VAL A 32 -2.98 1.23 1.75
CA VAL A 32 -3.53 0.11 2.56
C VAL A 32 -4.81 -0.45 1.94
N GLN A 33 -5.74 0.42 1.61
CA GLN A 33 -7.06 0.06 1.11
C GLN A 33 -6.96 -0.83 -0.15
N PRO A 34 -6.12 -0.53 -1.17
CA PRO A 34 -5.99 -1.41 -2.33
C PRO A 34 -5.47 -2.81 -1.98
N VAL A 35 -4.55 -2.92 -1.01
CA VAL A 35 -4.02 -4.22 -0.56
C VAL A 35 -5.14 -5.03 0.11
N LEU A 36 -5.84 -4.44 1.08
CA LEU A 36 -6.96 -5.11 1.75
C LEU A 36 -8.06 -5.51 0.76
N ALA A 37 -8.43 -4.59 -0.14
CA ALA A 37 -9.50 -4.81 -1.10
C ALA A 37 -9.22 -5.94 -2.09
N SER A 38 -7.96 -6.06 -2.55
CA SER A 38 -7.57 -7.03 -3.56
C SER A 38 -7.15 -8.39 -3.00
N ALA A 39 -6.51 -8.42 -1.83
CA ALA A 39 -5.97 -9.65 -1.26
C ALA A 39 -6.87 -10.29 -0.18
N CYS A 40 -7.66 -9.50 0.55
CA CYS A 40 -8.37 -9.99 1.74
C CYS A 40 -9.87 -10.15 1.53
N LEU A 41 -10.53 -9.23 0.82
CA LEU A 41 -12.00 -9.14 0.80
C LEU A 41 -12.70 -10.24 0.00
N SER A 42 -11.99 -11.05 -0.77
CA SER A 42 -12.57 -12.23 -1.42
C SER A 42 -13.06 -13.28 -0.40
N CYS A 43 -12.36 -13.39 0.73
CA CYS A 43 -12.64 -14.34 1.82
C CYS A 43 -13.13 -13.68 3.11
N HIS A 44 -12.75 -12.42 3.37
CA HIS A 44 -13.04 -11.65 4.59
C HIS A 44 -13.78 -10.33 4.30
N GLY A 45 -14.67 -10.36 3.30
CA GLY A 45 -15.45 -9.23 2.83
C GLY A 45 -16.85 -9.12 3.44
N GLU A 46 -17.74 -8.44 2.73
CA GLU A 46 -19.16 -8.31 3.11
C GLU A 46 -19.93 -9.62 2.90
N LYS A 47 -19.63 -10.33 1.81
CA LYS A 47 -20.33 -11.54 1.37
C LYS A 47 -19.75 -12.84 1.92
N ASN A 48 -18.49 -12.80 2.35
CA ASN A 48 -17.76 -13.95 2.89
C ASN A 48 -16.97 -13.49 4.10
N ASP A 49 -17.10 -14.19 5.22
CA ASP A 49 -16.45 -13.90 6.50
C ASP A 49 -15.77 -15.16 7.05
N LYS A 50 -14.86 -15.74 6.26
CA LYS A 50 -14.10 -16.93 6.70
C LYS A 50 -13.39 -16.64 8.02
N GLY A 51 -13.44 -17.61 8.94
CA GLY A 51 -12.90 -17.46 10.29
C GLY A 51 -13.56 -16.34 11.11
N GLU A 52 -14.83 -16.03 10.80
CA GLU A 52 -15.62 -14.95 11.41
C GLU A 52 -15.01 -13.54 11.24
N LEU A 53 -14.06 -13.39 10.32
CA LEU A 53 -13.31 -12.16 10.13
C LEU A 53 -13.89 -11.28 9.01
N ARG A 54 -14.15 -10.01 9.35
CA ARG A 54 -14.60 -8.97 8.41
C ARG A 54 -13.58 -7.84 8.29
N LEU A 55 -12.95 -7.70 7.12
CA LEU A 55 -11.95 -6.67 6.84
C LEU A 55 -12.45 -5.53 5.95
N HIS A 56 -13.72 -5.55 5.56
CA HIS A 56 -14.31 -4.48 4.74
C HIS A 56 -14.77 -3.26 5.58
N THR A 57 -14.77 -3.34 6.92
CA THR A 57 -15.13 -2.23 7.82
C THR A 57 -14.18 -2.14 8.99
N HIS A 58 -14.04 -0.93 9.56
CA HIS A 58 -13.28 -0.73 10.79
C HIS A 58 -13.84 -1.53 11.97
N LYS A 59 -15.18 -1.58 12.08
CA LYS A 59 -15.85 -2.33 13.15
C LYS A 59 -15.47 -3.81 13.12
N GLY A 60 -15.55 -4.44 11.94
CA GLY A 60 -15.17 -5.85 11.78
C GLY A 60 -13.68 -6.10 12.09
N LEU A 61 -12.80 -5.19 11.68
CA LEU A 61 -11.37 -5.27 12.02
C LEU A 61 -11.15 -5.28 13.55
N LEU A 62 -11.89 -4.44 14.29
CA LEU A 62 -11.78 -4.33 15.75
C LEU A 62 -12.40 -5.52 16.49
N GLU A 63 -13.47 -6.11 15.94
CA GLU A 63 -14.10 -7.34 16.46
C GLU A 63 -13.12 -8.53 16.37
N GLY A 64 -12.35 -8.60 15.28
CA GLY A 64 -11.34 -9.63 15.07
C GLY A 64 -11.89 -10.85 14.35
N SER A 65 -11.30 -12.02 14.62
CA SER A 65 -11.70 -13.32 14.10
C SER A 65 -12.13 -14.25 15.24
N GLU A 66 -12.53 -15.48 14.90
CA GLU A 66 -12.79 -16.55 15.90
C GLU A 66 -11.58 -16.84 16.80
N TYR A 67 -10.36 -16.47 16.36
CA TYR A 67 -9.10 -16.61 17.10
C TYR A 67 -8.70 -15.35 17.87
N GLY A 68 -9.55 -14.31 17.87
CA GLY A 68 -9.34 -13.05 18.59
C GLY A 68 -8.81 -11.91 17.71
N LYS A 69 -7.99 -11.04 18.28
CA LYS A 69 -7.55 -9.80 17.60
C LYS A 69 -6.62 -10.10 16.44
N VAL A 70 -6.97 -9.57 15.26
CA VAL A 70 -6.18 -9.71 14.03
C VAL A 70 -5.17 -8.58 13.81
N VAL A 71 -5.45 -7.40 14.37
CA VAL A 71 -4.56 -6.25 14.37
C VAL A 71 -4.32 -5.77 15.79
N VAL A 72 -3.04 -5.60 16.13
CA VAL A 72 -2.57 -5.00 17.36
C VAL A 72 -1.82 -3.72 16.98
N PRO A 73 -2.46 -2.54 17.13
CA PRO A 73 -1.84 -1.26 16.80
C PRO A 73 -0.44 -1.10 17.42
N GLY A 74 0.52 -0.70 16.60
CA GLY A 74 1.93 -0.56 16.97
C GLY A 74 2.73 -1.87 17.04
N LYS A 75 2.11 -3.03 16.80
CA LYS A 75 2.77 -4.34 16.93
C LYS A 75 2.46 -5.26 15.73
N PRO A 76 3.10 -5.04 14.57
CA PRO A 76 2.91 -5.86 13.37
C PRO A 76 3.17 -7.34 13.64
N GLU A 77 4.24 -7.67 14.35
CA GLU A 77 4.63 -9.06 14.68
C GLU A 77 3.66 -9.77 15.64
N LYS A 78 2.70 -9.05 16.22
CA LYS A 78 1.62 -9.61 17.05
C LYS A 78 0.25 -9.54 16.34
N SER A 79 0.24 -9.16 15.07
CA SER A 79 -0.96 -8.97 14.27
C SER A 79 -1.02 -10.07 13.22
N SER A 80 -1.95 -11.01 13.40
CA SER A 80 -2.11 -12.13 12.46
C SER A 80 -2.41 -11.66 11.04
N LEU A 81 -3.02 -10.47 10.87
CA LEU A 81 -3.22 -9.84 9.57
C LEU A 81 -1.92 -9.66 8.79
N TYR A 82 -0.81 -9.37 9.45
CA TYR A 82 0.50 -9.22 8.80
C TYR A 82 1.25 -10.56 8.79
N THR A 83 1.34 -11.24 9.94
CA THR A 83 2.21 -12.43 10.06
C THR A 83 1.77 -13.56 9.14
N SER A 84 0.46 -13.74 8.91
CA SER A 84 -0.05 -14.76 7.96
C SER A 84 0.29 -14.47 6.50
N THR A 85 0.59 -13.20 6.16
CA THR A 85 0.91 -12.80 4.77
C THR A 85 2.38 -12.97 4.39
N VAL A 86 3.25 -13.24 5.38
CA VAL A 86 4.69 -13.39 5.20
C VAL A 86 5.18 -14.80 5.51
N LEU A 87 4.25 -15.75 5.71
CA LEU A 87 4.57 -17.16 5.87
C LEU A 87 5.15 -17.75 4.57
N PRO A 88 5.85 -18.89 4.65
CA PRO A 88 6.28 -19.64 3.48
C PRO A 88 5.09 -20.00 2.55
N PRO A 89 5.27 -20.03 1.22
CA PRO A 89 4.18 -20.34 0.28
C PRO A 89 3.53 -21.71 0.43
N ASP A 90 4.21 -22.65 1.10
CA ASP A 90 3.74 -24.01 1.40
C ASP A 90 3.10 -24.16 2.78
N ASP A 91 3.02 -23.06 3.55
CA ASP A 91 2.36 -23.05 4.86
C ASP A 91 0.84 -23.05 4.71
N ASP A 92 0.15 -23.91 5.47
CA ASP A 92 -1.31 -24.05 5.41
C ASP A 92 -2.05 -22.77 5.89
N ASP A 93 -1.39 -21.95 6.72
CA ASP A 93 -1.94 -20.72 7.28
C ASP A 93 -1.59 -19.47 6.46
N ILE A 94 -0.89 -19.61 5.32
CA ILE A 94 -0.54 -18.46 4.48
C ILE A 94 -1.80 -17.78 3.92
N MET A 95 -1.78 -16.44 3.98
CA MET A 95 -2.82 -15.60 3.42
C MET A 95 -2.28 -14.76 2.25
N PRO A 96 -2.95 -14.75 1.08
CA PRO A 96 -4.18 -15.48 0.76
C PRO A 96 -3.93 -17.00 0.50
N PRO A 97 -4.89 -17.89 0.83
CA PRO A 97 -4.72 -19.34 0.69
C PRO A 97 -4.87 -19.82 -0.77
N LYS A 98 -5.36 -18.94 -1.65
CA LYS A 98 -5.48 -19.18 -3.09
C LYS A 98 -5.10 -17.91 -3.83
N GLY A 99 -4.34 -18.08 -4.90
CA GLY A 99 -3.82 -16.98 -5.69
C GLY A 99 -2.38 -16.64 -5.32
N GLU A 100 -1.88 -15.55 -5.88
CA GLU A 100 -0.51 -15.10 -5.62
C GLU A 100 -0.38 -14.56 -4.20
N PRO A 101 0.68 -14.95 -3.46
CA PRO A 101 1.05 -14.31 -2.20
C PRO A 101 1.23 -12.80 -2.37
N LEU A 102 1.17 -12.08 -1.25
CA LEU A 102 1.51 -10.66 -1.27
C LEU A 102 2.97 -10.49 -1.69
N THR A 103 3.21 -9.48 -2.51
CA THR A 103 4.57 -9.00 -2.76
C THR A 103 5.15 -8.40 -1.47
N SER A 104 6.48 -8.34 -1.36
CA SER A 104 7.15 -7.75 -0.21
C SER A 104 6.70 -6.31 0.05
N ASP A 105 6.47 -5.51 -0.99
CA ASP A 105 5.98 -4.14 -0.87
C ASP A 105 4.56 -4.08 -0.29
N GLN A 106 3.67 -4.97 -0.73
CA GLN A 106 2.31 -5.04 -0.20
C GLN A 106 2.30 -5.47 1.28
N ALA A 107 3.12 -6.45 1.64
CA ALA A 107 3.26 -6.87 3.03
C ALA A 107 3.87 -5.75 3.90
N ASN A 108 4.85 -5.02 3.38
CA ASN A 108 5.46 -3.87 4.06
C ASN A 108 4.45 -2.74 4.31
N VAL A 109 3.56 -2.45 3.35
CA VAL A 109 2.48 -1.48 3.55
C VAL A 109 1.60 -1.87 4.75
N LEU A 110 1.25 -3.15 4.90
CA LEU A 110 0.49 -3.62 6.06
C LEU A 110 1.30 -3.48 7.35
N LYS A 111 2.58 -3.84 7.31
CA LYS A 111 3.49 -3.74 8.46
C LYS A 111 3.60 -2.31 8.97
N GLU A 112 3.88 -1.37 8.07
CA GLU A 112 4.06 0.05 8.37
C GLU A 112 2.76 0.68 8.87
N TRP A 113 1.63 0.36 8.22
CA TRP A 113 0.32 0.83 8.67
C TRP A 113 -0.01 0.36 10.09
N ILE A 114 0.25 -0.91 10.40
CA ILE A 114 0.03 -1.45 11.75
C ILE A 114 1.00 -0.78 12.74
N ALA A 115 2.28 -0.62 12.37
CA ALA A 115 3.27 0.06 13.20
C ALA A 115 2.89 1.52 13.51
N ALA A 116 2.29 2.22 12.55
CA ALA A 116 1.77 3.58 12.68
C ALA A 116 0.44 3.67 13.48
N GLY A 117 -0.03 2.56 14.05
CA GLY A 117 -1.21 2.51 14.90
C GLY A 117 -2.49 2.08 14.19
N ALA A 118 -2.39 1.54 12.97
CA ALA A 118 -3.49 0.97 12.20
C ALA A 118 -4.71 1.91 12.06
N LYS A 119 -4.46 3.21 11.80
CA LYS A 119 -5.52 4.21 11.66
C LYS A 119 -6.44 3.85 10.49
N TRP A 120 -7.74 3.98 10.70
CA TRP A 120 -8.76 3.71 9.70
C TRP A 120 -9.67 4.94 9.51
N PRO A 121 -9.93 5.39 8.27
CA PRO A 121 -10.80 6.55 8.01
C PRO A 121 -12.24 6.36 8.50
N GLU A 122 -12.79 7.32 9.24
CA GLU A 122 -14.13 7.21 9.81
C GLU A 122 -15.20 6.98 8.73
N GLY A 123 -16.09 6.01 8.98
CA GLY A 123 -17.20 5.68 8.08
C GLY A 123 -16.79 4.97 6.78
N LEU A 124 -15.50 4.73 6.53
CA LEU A 124 -15.05 4.04 5.33
C LEU A 124 -15.44 2.55 5.36
N VAL A 125 -16.12 2.13 4.30
CA VAL A 125 -16.39 0.73 3.97
C VAL A 125 -15.63 0.40 2.68
N ILE A 126 -14.69 -0.54 2.76
CA ILE A 126 -13.91 -0.98 1.59
C ILE A 126 -14.78 -1.90 0.75
N LYS A 127 -14.96 -1.57 -0.53
CA LYS A 127 -15.64 -2.46 -1.47
C LYS A 127 -14.66 -3.51 -1.99
N GLN A 128 -15.13 -4.75 -2.06
CA GLN A 128 -14.37 -5.80 -2.74
C GLN A 128 -14.20 -5.42 -4.21
N VAL A 129 -12.95 -5.22 -4.63
CA VAL A 129 -12.59 -5.13 -6.05
C VAL A 129 -12.02 -6.45 -6.49
N ARG A 130 -12.45 -6.92 -7.66
CA ARG A 130 -11.83 -8.10 -8.27
C ARG A 130 -10.41 -7.75 -8.71
N ARG A 131 -9.48 -8.70 -8.58
CA ARG A 131 -8.14 -8.56 -9.15
C ARG A 131 -8.28 -8.41 -10.67
N ILE A 132 -7.57 -7.43 -11.23
CA ILE A 132 -7.56 -7.15 -12.67
C ILE A 132 -6.52 -8.05 -13.33
N ASP A 133 -6.96 -8.80 -14.35
CA ASP A 133 -6.11 -9.62 -15.21
C ASP A 133 -5.80 -8.83 -16.47
N PHE A 134 -4.53 -8.57 -16.74
CA PHE A 134 -4.15 -7.73 -17.88
C PHE A 134 -4.67 -8.29 -19.22
N VAL A 135 -4.58 -9.60 -19.44
CA VAL A 135 -4.95 -10.23 -20.71
C VAL A 135 -6.47 -10.26 -20.89
N LYS A 136 -7.22 -10.49 -19.81
CA LYS A 136 -8.68 -10.61 -19.87
C LYS A 136 -9.40 -9.27 -19.78
N ASP A 137 -8.86 -8.33 -19.01
CA ASP A 137 -9.56 -7.09 -18.65
C ASP A 137 -9.01 -5.85 -19.35
N ILE A 138 -7.68 -5.75 -19.53
CA ILE A 138 -7.03 -4.53 -20.02
C ILE A 138 -6.74 -4.63 -21.52
N LYS A 139 -6.17 -5.74 -21.97
CA LYS A 139 -5.77 -5.96 -23.36
C LYS A 139 -6.91 -5.70 -24.36
N PRO A 140 -8.15 -6.19 -24.17
CA PRO A 140 -9.24 -5.92 -25.11
C PRO A 140 -9.60 -4.42 -25.22
N ILE A 141 -9.44 -3.67 -24.13
CA ILE A 141 -9.68 -2.22 -24.13
C ILE A 141 -8.59 -1.53 -24.97
N LEU A 142 -7.33 -1.90 -24.76
CA LEU A 142 -6.22 -1.38 -25.55
C LEU A 142 -6.37 -1.74 -27.04
N GLU A 143 -6.72 -2.99 -27.34
CA GLU A 143 -6.93 -3.46 -28.72
C GLU A 143 -8.06 -2.72 -29.43
N SER A 144 -9.18 -2.46 -28.74
CA SER A 144 -10.34 -1.76 -29.30
C SER A 144 -10.15 -0.24 -29.42
N SER A 145 -9.42 0.37 -28.50
CA SER A 145 -9.39 1.85 -28.37
C SER A 145 -8.08 2.48 -28.80
N CYS A 146 -6.95 1.78 -28.69
CA CYS A 146 -5.62 2.39 -28.80
C CYS A 146 -4.77 1.75 -29.91
N VAL A 147 -4.78 0.41 -30.01
CA VAL A 147 -3.91 -0.36 -30.93
C VAL A 147 -4.22 -0.10 -32.41
N SER A 148 -5.39 0.44 -32.74
CA SER A 148 -5.67 0.89 -34.11
C SER A 148 -4.70 1.97 -34.59
N CYS A 149 -4.15 2.78 -33.67
CA CYS A 149 -3.25 3.90 -33.94
C CYS A 149 -1.89 3.84 -33.22
N HIS A 150 -1.67 2.85 -32.35
CA HIS A 150 -0.45 2.67 -31.55
C HIS A 150 0.07 1.24 -31.72
N ARG A 151 0.58 0.94 -32.93
CA ARG A 151 1.05 -0.38 -33.35
C ARG A 151 2.21 -0.27 -34.34
N GLU A 152 2.80 -1.40 -34.71
CA GLU A 152 3.88 -1.41 -35.70
C GLU A 152 3.46 -0.73 -37.00
N GLY A 153 4.30 0.20 -37.48
CA GLY A 153 4.04 0.98 -38.70
C GLY A 153 2.92 2.04 -38.57
N HIS A 154 2.38 2.24 -37.37
CA HIS A 154 1.42 3.30 -37.06
C HIS A 154 1.55 3.68 -35.59
N ASP A 155 2.64 4.37 -35.27
CA ASP A 155 3.13 4.77 -33.95
C ASP A 155 2.98 6.28 -33.78
N LYS A 156 1.74 6.77 -33.76
CA LYS A 156 1.50 8.20 -33.50
C LYS A 156 2.07 8.57 -32.13
N GLY A 157 3.11 9.40 -32.10
CA GLY A 157 3.78 9.81 -30.87
C GLY A 157 4.70 8.74 -30.27
N ASP A 158 5.28 7.85 -31.08
CA ASP A 158 6.27 6.83 -30.68
C ASP A 158 5.74 5.85 -29.60
N LEU A 159 4.42 5.76 -29.47
CA LEU A 159 3.76 4.88 -28.51
C LEU A 159 3.26 3.62 -29.22
N ARG A 160 3.70 2.46 -28.70
CA ARG A 160 3.40 1.12 -29.20
C ARG A 160 2.70 0.30 -28.12
N LEU A 161 1.47 -0.13 -28.37
CA LEU A 161 0.62 -0.82 -27.38
C LEU A 161 0.16 -2.22 -27.81
N ASP A 162 0.61 -2.66 -28.98
CA ASP A 162 0.28 -3.94 -29.61
C ASP A 162 1.03 -5.14 -29.00
N GLU A 163 2.20 -4.90 -28.42
CA GLU A 163 2.95 -5.93 -27.69
C GLU A 163 3.39 -5.44 -26.32
N ARG A 164 3.46 -6.38 -25.36
CA ARG A 164 3.83 -6.09 -23.98
C ARG A 164 5.20 -5.42 -23.88
N GLN A 165 6.18 -5.87 -24.65
CA GLN A 165 7.53 -5.34 -24.57
C GLN A 165 7.56 -3.84 -24.87
N TYR A 166 6.83 -3.40 -25.89
CA TYR A 166 6.78 -1.99 -26.29
C TYR A 166 5.80 -1.16 -25.45
N ALA A 167 4.71 -1.77 -24.95
CA ALA A 167 3.68 -1.06 -24.17
C ALA A 167 4.15 -0.53 -22.82
N PHE A 168 5.29 -1.03 -22.32
CA PHE A 168 5.91 -0.59 -21.06
C PHE A 168 7.25 0.10 -21.28
N GLU A 169 7.66 0.34 -22.54
CA GLU A 169 8.78 1.21 -22.86
C GLU A 169 8.31 2.67 -22.78
N VAL A 170 9.10 3.51 -22.11
CA VAL A 170 8.85 4.96 -22.08
C VAL A 170 9.19 5.53 -23.45
N GLY A 171 8.16 6.01 -24.18
CA GLY A 171 8.36 6.75 -25.43
C GLY A 171 9.11 8.07 -25.19
N GLU A 172 9.50 8.76 -26.26
CA GLU A 172 10.39 9.93 -26.27
C GLU A 172 10.04 11.08 -25.28
N TYR A 173 8.80 11.13 -24.75
CA TYR A 173 8.32 12.12 -23.78
C TYR A 173 8.15 11.60 -22.33
N GLY A 174 8.46 10.34 -22.07
CA GLY A 174 8.39 9.73 -20.74
C GLY A 174 9.70 9.87 -19.99
N ALA A 175 9.88 10.97 -19.25
CA ALA A 175 11.01 11.10 -18.33
C ALA A 175 10.97 9.98 -17.27
N ALA A 176 12.10 9.29 -17.10
CA ALA A 176 12.38 8.35 -16.03
C ALA A 176 12.70 9.07 -14.70
#